data_AF-A0A955QXV0-F1
#
_entry.id   AF-A0A955QXV0-F1
#
_cell.length_a   1.000
_cell.length_b   1.000
_cell.length_c   1.000
_cell.angle_alpha   90.00
_cell.angle_beta   90.00
_cell.angle_gamma   90.00
#
_symmetry.space_group_name_H-M   'P 1'
#
loop_
_entity.id
_entity.type
_entity.pdbx_description
1 polymer ?
#
loop_
_entity_poly.entity_id
_entity_poly.type
_entity_poly.pdbx_seq_one_letter_code
_entity_poly.pdbx_strand_id
1 'polypeptide(L)'
;MKPVAHIKRVICVSFVLIVIVVLSLGAPSKAGTMYPHWIDDITGAIAFYKEGLHFKQEYPHAKWEFYLEQMRVVRTTYETGNTDATYVAMNRFMDMLEARDGDIPVQAANELFNLCNFVTPSTLHDVERHHGPPRMEQSSISKTGW
;
A
#
# COMPACT_ATOMS: atom_id res chain seq x y z
N MET A 1 -43.68 51.46 29.38
CA MET A 1 -42.86 51.02 28.23
C MET A 1 -42.01 49.82 28.68
N LYS A 2 -42.37 48.60 28.24
CA LYS A 2 -41.60 47.35 28.37
C LYS A 2 -40.88 47.11 27.01
N PRO A 3 -39.98 46.13 26.80
CA PRO A 3 -38.91 45.54 27.63
C PRO A 3 -37.61 45.33 26.79
N VAL A 4 -36.49 46.00 27.05
CA VAL A 4 -35.29 45.91 26.16
C VAL A 4 -34.14 45.06 26.73
N ALA A 5 -34.12 44.79 28.04
CA ALA A 5 -32.96 44.13 28.67
C ALA A 5 -33.03 42.59 28.66
N HIS A 6 -34.21 41.98 28.60
CA HIS A 6 -34.37 40.53 28.70
C HIS A 6 -34.10 39.77 27.39
N ILE A 7 -34.29 40.43 26.24
CA ILE A 7 -34.13 39.82 24.89
C ILE A 7 -32.67 39.55 24.55
N LYS A 8 -31.74 40.42 24.99
CA LYS A 8 -30.31 40.29 24.65
C LYS A 8 -29.63 39.10 25.36
N ARG A 9 -30.09 38.72 26.56
CA ARG A 9 -29.53 37.59 27.31
C ARG A 9 -29.97 36.23 26.75
N VAL A 10 -31.20 36.14 26.25
CA VAL A 10 -31.75 34.88 25.69
C VAL A 10 -31.09 34.52 24.35
N ILE A 11 -30.74 35.52 23.54
CA ILE A 11 -30.14 35.32 22.22
C ILE A 11 -28.68 34.84 22.33
N CYS A 12 -27.86 35.39 23.23
CA CYS A 12 -26.48 34.93 23.44
C CYS A 12 -26.41 33.51 24.02
N VAL A 13 -27.28 33.16 24.98
CA VAL A 13 -27.28 31.81 25.59
C VAL A 13 -27.75 30.75 24.58
N SER A 14 -28.68 31.10 23.69
CA SER A 14 -29.17 30.18 22.65
C SER A 14 -28.15 29.93 21.54
N PHE A 15 -27.37 30.95 21.15
CA PHE A 15 -26.31 30.77 20.14
C PHE A 15 -25.13 29.93 20.65
N VAL A 16 -24.77 30.08 21.92
CA VAL A 16 -23.66 29.29 22.52
C VAL A 16 -24.05 27.82 22.70
N LEU A 17 -25.31 27.51 23.01
CA LEU A 17 -25.78 26.13 23.14
C LEU A 17 -25.90 25.38 21.81
N ILE A 18 -26.26 26.06 20.71
CA ILE A 18 -26.37 25.41 19.38
C ILE A 18 -25.00 25.03 18.83
N VAL A 19 -23.96 25.86 19.05
CA VAL A 19 -22.60 25.53 18.63
C VAL A 19 -22.03 24.31 19.37
N ILE A 20 -22.43 24.10 20.63
CA ILE A 20 -21.97 22.93 21.41
C ILE A 20 -22.72 21.64 21.02
N VAL A 21 -24.01 21.71 20.67
CA VAL A 21 -24.77 20.52 20.24
C VAL A 21 -24.39 20.07 18.83
N VAL A 22 -24.03 20.98 17.92
CA VAL A 22 -23.56 20.61 16.57
C VAL A 22 -22.11 20.09 16.57
N LEU A 23 -21.31 20.39 17.59
CA LEU A 23 -19.96 19.82 17.78
C LEU A 23 -19.91 18.54 18.61
N SER A 24 -21.05 18.03 19.10
CA SER A 24 -21.11 16.84 19.95
C SER A 24 -21.74 15.62 19.28
N LEU A 25 -22.05 15.69 17.98
CA LEU A 25 -22.15 14.48 17.14
C LEU A 25 -20.73 14.00 16.83
N GLY A 26 -20.02 13.65 17.90
CA GLY A 26 -18.95 12.67 17.83
C GLY A 26 -19.58 11.39 17.33
N ALA A 27 -19.57 11.22 16.00
CA ALA A 27 -19.51 9.89 15.44
C ALA A 27 -18.44 9.14 16.25
N PRO A 28 -18.66 7.87 16.62
CA PRO A 28 -17.52 7.06 17.02
C PRO A 28 -16.56 7.18 15.85
N SER A 29 -15.46 7.93 16.04
CA SER A 29 -14.26 7.73 15.26
C SER A 29 -14.06 6.24 15.40
N LYS A 30 -14.37 5.48 14.35
CA LYS A 30 -13.87 4.12 14.25
C LYS A 30 -12.41 4.29 14.58
N ALA A 31 -12.00 3.75 15.73
CA ALA A 31 -10.59 3.68 16.09
C ALA A 31 -9.93 3.25 14.79
N GLY A 32 -9.14 4.16 14.21
CA GLY A 32 -8.60 3.93 12.88
C GLY A 32 -7.90 2.60 12.98
N THR A 33 -8.47 1.58 12.35
CA THR A 33 -7.73 0.36 12.07
C THR A 33 -6.50 0.89 11.38
N MET A 34 -5.34 0.73 12.01
CA MET A 34 -4.06 1.12 11.42
C MET A 34 -4.00 0.38 10.09
N TYR A 35 -4.39 1.08 9.02
CA TYR A 35 -4.54 0.51 7.69
C TYR A 35 -3.16 -0.01 7.25
N PRO A 36 -3.13 -1.07 6.43
CA PRO A 36 -1.88 -1.68 5.99
C PRO A 36 -1.21 -0.80 4.94
N HIS A 37 -0.56 0.29 5.37
CA HIS A 37 0.26 1.15 4.51
C HIS A 37 1.24 0.31 3.68
N TRP A 38 1.72 -0.80 4.24
CA TRP A 38 2.61 -1.73 3.55
C TRP A 38 2.04 -2.32 2.23
N ILE A 39 0.73 -2.58 2.12
CA ILE A 39 0.12 -3.07 0.87
C ILE A 39 0.12 -1.95 -0.17
N ASP A 40 -0.20 -0.72 0.25
CA ASP A 40 -0.19 0.45 -0.62
C ASP A 40 1.23 0.82 -1.05
N ASP A 41 2.22 0.70 -0.16
CA ASP A 41 3.64 0.94 -0.43
C ASP A 41 4.18 -0.01 -1.49
N ILE A 42 3.91 -1.32 -1.35
CA ILE A 42 4.30 -2.33 -2.35
C ILE A 42 3.57 -2.08 -3.68
N THR A 43 2.26 -1.81 -3.64
CA THR A 43 1.46 -1.55 -4.85
C THR A 43 1.96 -0.29 -5.58
N GLY A 44 2.28 0.76 -4.84
CA GLY A 44 2.85 2.00 -5.35
C GLY A 44 4.23 1.80 -5.96
N ALA A 45 5.08 0.99 -5.33
CA ALA A 45 6.39 0.64 -5.87
C ALA A 45 6.27 -0.14 -7.20
N ILE A 46 5.35 -1.10 -7.31
CA ILE A 46 5.08 -1.80 -8.59
C ILE A 46 4.66 -0.80 -9.67
N ALA A 47 3.75 0.13 -9.34
CA ALA A 47 3.30 1.16 -10.27
C ALA A 47 4.43 2.10 -10.70
N PHE A 48 5.31 2.48 -9.79
CA PHE A 48 6.51 3.27 -10.09
C PHE A 48 7.40 2.57 -11.13
N TYR A 49 7.69 1.29 -10.93
CA TYR A 49 8.49 0.49 -11.87
C TYR A 49 7.81 0.32 -13.23
N LYS A 50 6.51 0.00 -13.22
CA LYS A 50 5.68 -0.12 -14.41
C LYS A 50 5.64 1.15 -15.25
N GLU A 51 5.51 2.32 -14.61
CA GLU A 51 5.34 3.60 -15.30
C GLU A 51 6.66 4.33 -15.58
N GLY A 52 7.77 3.89 -14.98
CA GLY A 52 9.10 4.46 -15.19
C GLY A 52 9.54 4.37 -16.65
N LEU A 53 9.88 5.50 -17.27
CA LEU A 53 10.23 5.60 -18.70
C LEU A 53 11.35 4.63 -19.10
N HIS A 54 12.38 4.50 -18.26
CA HIS A 54 13.49 3.56 -18.46
C HIS A 54 13.00 2.11 -18.57
N PHE A 55 12.21 1.64 -17.60
CA PHE A 55 11.71 0.26 -17.58
C PHE A 55 10.72 -0.03 -18.70
N LYS A 56 9.87 0.95 -19.08
CA LYS A 56 8.95 0.81 -20.22
C LYS A 56 9.69 0.64 -21.55
N GLN A 57 10.81 1.34 -21.74
CA GLN A 57 11.60 1.28 -22.97
C GLN A 57 12.45 0.02 -23.05
N GLU A 58 13.11 -0.37 -21.96
CA GLU A 58 14.02 -1.52 -21.94
C GLU A 58 13.28 -2.86 -21.76
N TYR A 59 12.12 -2.86 -21.09
CA TYR A 59 11.32 -4.05 -20.80
C TYR A 59 9.85 -3.87 -21.24
N PRO A 60 9.57 -3.63 -22.54
CA PRO A 60 8.21 -3.36 -23.03
C PRO A 60 7.26 -4.55 -22.89
N HIS A 61 7.78 -5.76 -22.66
CA HIS A 61 7.01 -6.99 -22.50
C HIS A 61 6.82 -7.41 -21.03
N ALA A 62 7.37 -6.65 -20.07
CA ALA A 62 7.24 -6.95 -18.66
C ALA A 62 5.77 -6.98 -18.21
N LYS A 63 5.35 -8.10 -17.62
CA LYS A 63 3.95 -8.37 -17.24
C LYS A 63 3.66 -7.88 -15.83
N TRP A 64 3.83 -6.58 -15.60
CA TRP A 64 3.59 -5.92 -14.31
C TRP A 64 2.18 -6.15 -13.74
N GLU A 65 1.19 -6.37 -14.60
CA GLU A 65 -0.19 -6.65 -14.16
C GLU A 65 -0.28 -7.91 -13.30
N PHE A 66 0.58 -8.93 -13.51
CA PHE A 66 0.55 -10.14 -12.70
C PHE A 66 0.84 -9.84 -11.22
N TYR A 67 1.78 -8.92 -10.97
CA TYR A 67 2.14 -8.47 -9.63
C TYR A 67 1.04 -7.60 -9.01
N LEU A 68 0.42 -6.72 -9.79
CA LEU A 68 -0.70 -5.88 -9.32
C LEU A 68 -1.93 -6.73 -8.98
N GLU A 69 -2.28 -7.72 -9.79
CA GLU A 69 -3.39 -8.63 -9.48
C GLU A 69 -3.10 -9.47 -8.25
N GLN A 70 -1.87 -9.96 -8.08
CA GLN A 70 -1.51 -10.68 -6.86
C GLN A 70 -1.62 -9.79 -5.62
N MET A 71 -1.25 -8.51 -5.69
CA MET A 71 -1.46 -7.57 -4.59
C MET A 71 -2.93 -7.28 -4.31
N ARG A 72 -3.83 -7.38 -5.30
CA ARG A 72 -5.28 -7.35 -5.05
C ARG A 72 -5.75 -8.56 -4.26
N VAL A 73 -5.20 -9.74 -4.52
CA VAL A 73 -5.50 -10.95 -3.74
C VAL A 73 -5.05 -10.75 -2.29
N VAL A 74 -3.81 -10.30 -2.07
CA VAL A 74 -3.26 -10.00 -0.74
C VAL A 74 -4.15 -9.00 0.01
N ARG A 75 -4.56 -7.91 -0.66
CA ARG A 75 -5.47 -6.92 -0.07
C ARG A 75 -6.80 -7.55 0.34
N THR A 76 -7.41 -8.31 -0.56
CA THR A 76 -8.72 -8.91 -0.32
C THR A 76 -8.69 -9.86 0.88
N THR A 77 -7.68 -10.74 0.95
CA THR A 77 -7.53 -11.66 2.09
C THR A 77 -7.22 -10.93 3.39
N TYR A 78 -6.43 -9.85 3.33
CA TYR A 78 -6.09 -9.06 4.51
C TYR A 78 -7.30 -8.28 5.05
N GLU A 79 -8.06 -7.61 4.19
CA GLU A 79 -9.23 -6.82 4.56
C GLU A 79 -10.37 -7.68 5.12
N THR A 80 -10.45 -8.95 4.72
CA THR A 80 -11.39 -9.93 5.29
C THR A 80 -10.93 -10.53 6.63
N GLY A 81 -9.72 -10.19 7.10
CA GLY A 81 -9.14 -10.72 8.33
C GLY A 81 -8.66 -12.18 8.22
N ASN A 82 -8.54 -12.72 7.00
CA ASN A 82 -8.05 -14.07 6.78
C ASN A 82 -6.52 -14.08 6.74
N THR A 83 -5.91 -14.19 7.92
CA THR A 83 -4.45 -14.16 8.10
C THR A 83 -3.75 -15.28 7.33
N ASP A 84 -4.27 -16.51 7.36
CA ASP A 84 -3.67 -17.67 6.67
C ASP A 84 -3.69 -17.49 5.14
N ALA A 85 -4.82 -17.04 4.59
CA ALA A 85 -4.92 -16.77 3.16
C ALA A 85 -4.02 -15.59 2.76
N THR A 86 -3.88 -14.58 3.62
CA THR A 86 -2.96 -13.46 3.40
C THR A 86 -1.51 -13.93 3.39
N TYR A 87 -1.14 -14.79 4.34
CA TYR A 87 0.18 -15.41 4.39
C TYR A 87 0.48 -16.18 3.10
N VAL A 88 -0.45 -17.01 2.64
CA VAL A 88 -0.28 -17.76 1.38
C VAL A 88 -0.16 -16.81 0.18
N ALA A 89 -1.03 -15.81 0.08
CA ALA A 89 -1.02 -14.86 -1.01
C ALA A 89 0.28 -14.03 -1.05
N MET A 90 0.78 -13.61 0.10
CA MET A 90 1.99 -12.80 0.20
C MET A 90 3.24 -13.62 -0.14
N ASN A 91 3.35 -14.85 0.36
CA ASN A 91 4.44 -15.74 -0.04
C ASN A 91 4.40 -16.05 -1.54
N ARG A 92 3.20 -16.20 -2.14
CA ARG A 92 3.08 -16.35 -3.59
C ARG A 92 3.59 -15.11 -4.35
N PHE A 93 3.33 -13.91 -3.83
CA PHE A 93 3.86 -12.67 -4.42
C PHE A 93 5.40 -12.66 -4.37
N MET A 94 5.99 -13.04 -3.23
CA MET A 94 7.44 -13.12 -3.08
C MET A 94 8.07 -14.21 -3.96
N ASP A 95 7.41 -15.37 -4.12
CA ASP A 95 7.81 -16.41 -5.07
C ASP A 95 7.86 -15.88 -6.52
N MET A 96 6.87 -15.08 -6.93
CA MET A 96 6.84 -14.47 -8.27
C MET A 96 7.99 -13.47 -8.48
N LEU A 97 8.40 -12.75 -7.43
CA LEU A 97 9.55 -11.85 -7.49
C LEU A 97 10.87 -12.63 -7.61
N GLU A 98 11.04 -13.70 -6.84
CA GLU A 98 12.22 -14.57 -6.90
C GLU A 98 12.36 -15.26 -8.26
N ALA A 99 11.25 -15.76 -8.80
CA ALA A 99 11.19 -16.40 -10.10
C ALA A 99 11.27 -15.40 -11.27
N ARG A 100 11.03 -14.10 -11.00
CA ARG A 100 10.89 -13.03 -12.02
C ARG A 100 9.80 -13.37 -13.06
N ASP A 101 8.67 -13.86 -12.57
CA ASP A 101 7.51 -14.22 -13.40
C ASP A 101 7.10 -13.04 -14.31
N GLY A 102 7.04 -13.27 -15.62
CA GLY A 102 6.60 -12.24 -16.56
C GLY A 102 7.68 -11.23 -16.97
N ASP A 103 8.95 -11.63 -16.90
CA ASP A 103 10.08 -10.94 -17.53
C ASP A 103 10.30 -9.51 -17.00
N ILE A 104 10.03 -9.28 -15.70
CA ILE A 104 10.33 -8.00 -15.05
C ILE A 104 11.84 -7.79 -14.89
N PRO A 105 12.31 -6.53 -14.87
CA PRO A 105 13.73 -6.21 -14.68
C PRO A 105 14.27 -6.82 -13.38
N VAL A 106 15.48 -7.38 -13.44
CA VAL A 106 16.15 -7.99 -12.27
C VAL A 106 16.27 -6.99 -11.12
N GLN A 107 16.69 -5.76 -11.41
CA GLN A 107 16.81 -4.72 -10.40
C GLN A 107 15.48 -4.49 -9.67
N ALA A 108 14.39 -4.34 -10.42
CA ALA A 108 13.08 -4.08 -9.85
C ALA A 108 12.57 -5.26 -9.01
N ALA A 109 12.78 -6.50 -9.47
CA ALA A 109 12.43 -7.69 -8.71
C ALA A 109 13.16 -7.73 -7.35
N ASN A 110 14.47 -7.45 -7.36
CA ASN A 110 15.29 -7.43 -6.14
C ASN A 110 14.83 -6.32 -5.17
N GLU A 111 14.58 -5.11 -5.69
CA GLU A 111 14.18 -3.96 -4.88
C GLU A 111 12.77 -4.14 -4.29
N LEU A 112 11.82 -4.66 -5.07
CA LEU A 112 10.48 -5.01 -4.57
C LEU A 112 10.54 -6.10 -3.51
N PHE A 113 11.38 -7.11 -3.69
CA PHE A 113 11.55 -8.17 -2.69
C PHE A 113 12.12 -7.63 -1.38
N ASN A 114 13.14 -6.76 -1.46
CA ASN A 114 13.70 -6.09 -0.28
C ASN A 114 12.66 -5.21 0.41
N LEU A 115 11.81 -4.51 -0.36
CA LEU A 115 10.71 -3.74 0.19
C LEU A 115 9.73 -4.65 0.96
N CYS A 116 9.37 -5.82 0.41
CA CYS A 116 8.51 -6.79 1.11
C CYS A 116 9.07 -7.17 2.48
N ASN A 117 10.35 -7.54 2.54
CA ASN A 117 11.03 -7.87 3.80
C ASN A 117 11.05 -6.70 4.80
N PHE A 118 10.99 -5.46 4.30
CA PHE A 118 11.02 -4.26 5.14
C PHE A 118 9.64 -3.85 5.67
N VAL A 119 8.60 -3.88 4.84
CA VAL A 119 7.28 -3.33 5.19
C VAL A 119 6.24 -4.37 5.58
N THR A 120 6.38 -5.62 5.11
CA THR A 120 5.40 -6.66 5.39
C THR A 120 5.59 -7.21 6.81
N PRO A 121 4.52 -7.30 7.63
CA PRO A 121 4.61 -7.98 8.91
C PRO A 121 5.19 -9.40 8.77
N SER A 122 6.13 -9.76 9.64
CA SER A 122 6.79 -11.08 9.61
C SER A 122 5.86 -12.26 9.86
N THR A 123 4.66 -12.02 10.41
CA THR A 123 3.61 -13.04 10.56
C THR A 123 2.86 -13.34 9.26
N LEU A 124 3.05 -12.53 8.22
CA LEU A 124 2.33 -12.62 6.94
C LEU A 124 3.21 -13.11 5.79
N HIS A 125 4.46 -13.47 6.03
CA HIS A 125 5.31 -14.13 5.04
C HIS A 125 6.37 -14.99 5.73
N ASP A 126 6.95 -15.93 4.99
CA ASP A 126 8.00 -16.80 5.50
C ASP A 126 9.37 -16.12 5.37
N VAL A 127 9.90 -15.66 6.49
CA VAL A 127 11.19 -14.95 6.56
C VAL A 127 12.39 -15.89 6.26
N GLU A 128 12.23 -17.20 6.47
CA GLU A 128 13.33 -18.17 6.30
C GLU A 128 13.37 -18.76 4.89
N ARG A 129 12.20 -18.90 4.25
CA ARG A 129 12.05 -19.45 2.89
C ARG A 129 12.64 -18.56 1.80
N HIS A 130 12.66 -17.26 2.05
CA HIS A 130 12.84 -16.21 1.06
C HIS A 130 14.23 -15.61 1.14
N HIS A 131 15.18 -16.15 0.37
CA HIS A 131 16.57 -15.65 0.31
C HIS A 131 16.74 -14.46 -0.66
N GLY A 132 15.68 -14.15 -1.40
CA GLY A 132 15.69 -13.17 -2.47
C GLY A 132 16.24 -13.74 -3.77
N PRO A 133 15.88 -13.12 -4.91
CA PRO A 133 16.47 -13.47 -6.18
C PRO A 133 18.01 -13.44 -6.10
N PRO A 134 18.72 -14.42 -6.68
CA PRO A 134 20.18 -14.40 -6.68
C PRO A 134 20.66 -13.06 -7.24
N ARG A 135 21.60 -12.42 -6.52
CA ARG A 135 22.28 -11.18 -6.95
C ARG A 135 23.11 -11.50 -8.19
N MET A 136 22.45 -11.59 -9.34
CA MET A 136 23.10 -11.63 -10.63
C MET A 136 23.32 -10.18 -11.03
N GLU A 137 24.59 -9.80 -11.06
CA GLU A 137 25.08 -8.57 -11.66
C GLU A 137 24.39 -8.41 -13.01
N GLN A 138 23.68 -7.29 -13.16
CA GLN A 138 22.95 -6.92 -14.37
C GLN A 138 23.91 -7.10 -15.53
N SER A 139 23.75 -8.17 -16.32
CA SER A 139 24.71 -8.49 -17.36
C SER A 139 24.75 -7.27 -18.26
N SER A 140 25.89 -6.60 -18.27
CA SER A 140 26.17 -5.47 -19.16
C SER A 140 25.85 -5.93 -20.58
N ILE A 141 24.64 -5.61 -21.05
CA ILE A 141 24.33 -5.73 -22.46
C ILE A 141 25.35 -4.84 -23.14
N SER A 142 26.19 -5.54 -23.89
CA SER A 142 27.50 -5.11 -24.30
C SER A 142 27.45 -3.75 -24.97
N LYS A 143 28.37 -2.87 -24.59
CA LYS A 143 28.94 -1.90 -25.52
C LYS A 143 29.68 -2.70 -26.61
N THR A 144 28.95 -3.22 -27.59
CA THR A 144 29.47 -3.55 -28.91
C THR A 144 28.85 -2.49 -29.81
N GLY A 145 29.57 -1.45 -30.23
CA GLY A 145 30.83 -1.56 -30.94
C GLY A 145 30.53 -1.78 -32.41
N TRP A 146 29.94 -0.77 -33.05
CA TRP A 146 30.11 -0.34 -34.45
C TRP A 146 29.77 1.15 -34.52
#